data_AF-A0A662DRV9-F1
#
_entry.id   AF-A0A662DRV9-F1
#
_cell.length_a   1.000
_cell.length_b   1.000
_cell.length_c   1.000
_cell.angle_alpha   90.00
_cell.angle_beta   90.00
_cell.angle_gamma   90.00
#
_symmetry.space_group_name_H-M   'P 1'
#
loop_
_entity.id
_entity.type
_entity.pdbx_description
1 polymer ?
#
loop_
_entity_poly.entity_id
_entity_poly.type
_entity_poly.pdbx_seq_one_letter_code
_entity_poly.pdbx_strand_id
1 'polypeptide(L)' 'SVVIEFDILRDGSIQNIGILKKTGVDPLDMSAEFAIKYSNPFPPLPHFIKKDKIHVKWSFYYNERPKD' A
#
# COMPACT_ATOMS: atom_id res chain seq x y z
N SER A 1 12.63 -6.43 2.77
CA SER A 1 11.40 -5.81 2.23
C SER A 1 10.41 -5.41 3.31
N VAL A 2 9.57 -4.39 3.03
CA VAL A 2 8.37 -4.03 3.82
C VAL A 2 7.14 -4.46 3.04
N VAL A 3 6.14 -5.01 3.70
CA VAL A 3 4.85 -5.36 3.08
C VAL A 3 3.75 -4.63 3.81
N ILE A 4 2.98 -3.85 3.06
CA ILE A 4 1.87 -3.04 3.58
C ILE A 4 0.59 -3.49 2.89
N GLU A 5 -0.47 -3.62 3.66
CA GLU A 5 -1.83 -3.79 3.15
C GLU A 5 -2.66 -2.53 3.40
N PHE A 6 -3.58 -2.24 2.49
CA PHE A 6 -4.52 -1.13 2.60
C PHE A 6 -5.70 -1.32 1.65
N ASP A 7 -6.78 -0.60 1.90
CA ASP A 7 -7.94 -0.54 1.01
C ASP A 7 -7.94 0.78 0.22
N ILE A 8 -8.20 0.71 -1.09
CA ILE A 8 -8.53 1.88 -1.91
C ILE A 8 -10.04 1.86 -2.15
N LEU A 9 -10.73 2.91 -1.72
CA LEU A 9 -12.18 3.06 -1.92
C LEU A 9 -12.52 3.54 -3.33
N ARG A 10 -13.81 3.51 -3.67
CA ARG A 10 -14.37 3.97 -4.96
C ARG A 10 -13.86 5.34 -5.40
N ASP A 11 -13.74 6.28 -4.48
CA ASP A 11 -13.31 7.65 -4.72
C ASP A 11 -11.78 7.82 -4.76
N GLY A 12 -11.05 6.73 -4.54
CA GLY A 12 -9.58 6.70 -4.49
C GLY A 12 -8.99 6.95 -3.09
N SER A 13 -9.83 7.20 -2.07
CA SER A 13 -9.35 7.36 -0.70
C SER A 13 -8.74 6.06 -0.16
N ILE A 14 -7.65 6.19 0.60
CA ILE A 14 -6.97 5.06 1.25
C ILE A 14 -7.46 4.89 2.69
N GLN A 15 -7.74 3.65 3.09
CA GLN A 15 -8.12 3.29 4.46
C GLN A 15 -7.44 1.99 4.91
N ASN A 16 -7.54 1.67 6.20
CA ASN A 16 -7.10 0.38 6.78
C ASN A 16 -5.62 0.05 6.48
N ILE A 17 -4.73 1.04 6.57
CA ILE A 17 -3.29 0.84 6.35
C ILE A 17 -2.73 -0.04 7.48
N GLY A 18 -2.14 -1.18 7.13
CA GLY A 18 -1.52 -2.14 8.04
C GLY A 18 -0.16 -2.62 7.53
N ILE A 19 0.82 -2.77 8.42
CA ILE A 19 2.13 -3.33 8.07
C ILE A 19 2.13 -4.83 8.34
N LEU A 20 2.18 -5.64 7.28
CA LEU A 20 2.24 -7.10 7.36
C LEU A 20 3.65 -7.65 7.60
N LYS A 21 4.67 -6.94 7.10
CA LYS A 21 6.08 -7.31 7.28
C LYS A 21 6.93 -6.07 7.40
N LYS A 22 7.79 -6.05 8.40
CA LYS A 22 8.81 -5.01 8.65
C LYS A 22 10.20 -5.49 8.23
N THR A 23 11.08 -4.54 7.96
CA THR A 23 12.53 -4.78 7.84
C THR A 23 13.21 -4.82 9.21
N GLY A 24 12.64 -4.16 10.23
CA GLY A 24 13.28 -3.95 11.53
C GLY A 24 14.20 -2.72 11.56
N VAL A 25 14.28 -1.97 10.46
CA VAL A 25 15.02 -0.71 10.35
C VAL A 25 14.00 0.42 10.23
N ASP A 26 13.80 1.15 11.32
CA ASP A 26 12.72 2.15 11.44
C ASP A 26 12.64 3.15 10.27
N PRO A 27 13.74 3.74 9.77
CA PRO A 27 13.67 4.64 8.62
C PRO A 27 13.07 3.99 7.35
N LEU A 28 13.34 2.70 7.11
CA LEU A 28 12.82 1.98 5.94
C LEU A 28 11.35 1.61 6.09
N ASP A 29 10.95 1.24 7.31
CA ASP A 29 9.57 0.88 7.63
C ASP A 29 8.67 2.13 7.62
N MET A 30 9.13 3.24 8.20
CA MET A 30 8.41 4.52 8.23
C MET A 30 8.29 5.14 6.83
N SER A 31 9.35 5.10 6.03
CA SER A 31 9.29 5.63 4.65
C SER A 31 8.29 4.87 3.78
N ALA A 32 8.21 3.54 3.93
CA ALA A 32 7.21 2.73 3.23
C ALA A 32 5.78 3.09 3.68
N GLU A 33 5.55 3.26 4.98
CA GLU A 33 4.24 3.69 5.50
C GLU A 33 3.86 5.09 5.01
N PHE A 34 4.80 6.04 5.05
CA PHE A 34 4.59 7.39 4.55
C PHE A 34 4.32 7.42 3.05
N ALA A 35 5.00 6.60 2.25
CA ALA A 35 4.73 6.52 0.82
C ALA A 35 3.26 6.17 0.53
N ILE A 36 2.67 5.23 1.28
CA ILE A 36 1.24 4.92 1.16
C ILE A 36 0.36 6.08 1.65
N LYS A 37 0.67 6.67 2.81
CA LYS A 37 -0.10 7.81 3.35
C LYS A 37 -0.12 9.02 2.41
N TYR A 38 1.02 9.36 1.81
CA TYR A 38 1.15 10.48 0.86
C TYR A 38 0.58 10.17 -0.53
N SER A 39 0.30 8.91 -0.83
CA SER A 39 -0.42 8.52 -2.07
C SER A 39 -1.94 8.71 -1.94
N ASN A 40 -2.45 9.13 -0.79
CA ASN A 40 -3.88 9.35 -0.58
C ASN A 40 -4.30 10.75 -1.08
N PRO A 41 -5.29 10.88 -1.99
CA PRO A 41 -6.03 9.81 -2.65
C PRO A 41 -5.39 9.37 -3.98
N PHE A 42 -5.68 8.13 -4.38
CA PHE A 42 -5.50 7.66 -5.75
C PHE A 42 -6.59 8.24 -6.67
N PRO A 43 -6.46 8.11 -8.00
CA PRO A 43 -7.59 8.29 -8.89
C PRO A 43 -8.76 7.37 -8.51
N PRO A 44 -10.02 7.78 -8.75
CA PRO A 44 -11.19 6.95 -8.51
C PRO A 44 -11.09 5.59 -9.21
N LEU A 45 -11.71 4.56 -8.62
CA LEU A 45 -11.69 3.23 -9.22
C LEU A 45 -12.43 3.23 -10.56
N PRO A 46 -11.87 2.58 -11.60
CA PRO A 46 -12.54 2.45 -12.87
C PRO A 46 -13.95 1.88 -12.74
N HIS A 47 -14.88 2.39 -13.56
CA HIS A 47 -16.31 2.05 -13.49
C HIS A 47 -16.60 0.55 -13.66
N PHE A 48 -15.72 -0.21 -14.33
CA PHE A 48 -15.90 -1.65 -14.51
C PHE A 48 -15.69 -2.46 -13.22
N ILE A 49 -15.01 -1.89 -12.21
CA ILE A 49 -14.86 -2.53 -10.90
C ILE A 49 -16.17 -2.33 -10.14
N LYS A 50 -16.96 -3.38 -9.93
CA LYS A 50 -18.26 -3.27 -9.24
C LYS A 50 -18.18 -3.12 -7.72
N LYS A 51 -17.05 -3.52 -7.11
CA LYS A 51 -16.84 -3.44 -5.66
C LYS A 51 -16.52 -2.01 -5.22
N ASP A 52 -16.98 -1.62 -4.04
CA ASP A 52 -16.76 -0.27 -3.49
C ASP A 52 -15.34 -0.01 -3.01
N LYS A 53 -14.51 -1.05 -2.96
CA LYS A 53 -13.09 -0.98 -2.66
C LYS A 53 -12.30 -2.09 -3.32
N ILE A 54 -11.00 -1.88 -3.43
CA ILE A 54 -10.01 -2.92 -3.69
C ILE A 54 -9.05 -3.03 -2.50
N HIS A 55 -8.72 -4.26 -2.14
CA HIS A 55 -7.72 -4.54 -1.13
C HIS A 55 -6.37 -4.74 -1.82
N VAL A 56 -5.35 -4.02 -1.36
CA VAL A 56 -4.02 -3.98 -1.96
C VAL A 56 -3.01 -4.52 -0.97
N LYS A 57 -2.13 -5.41 -1.45
CA LYS A 57 -0.91 -5.81 -0.75
C LYS A 57 0.28 -5.31 -1.57
N TRP A 58 1.03 -4.37 -1.01
CA TRP A 58 2.15 -3.72 -1.69
C TRP A 58 3.47 -4.06 -1.01
N SER A 59 4.53 -4.27 -1.79
CA SER A 59 5.85 -4.63 -1.29
C SER A 59 6.90 -3.61 -1.70
N PHE A 60 7.64 -3.08 -0.72
CA PHE A 60 8.82 -2.25 -0.93
C PHE A 60 10.08 -3.11 -0.77
N TYR A 61 10.90 -3.17 -1.81
CA TYR A 61 12.16 -3.91 -1.82
C TYR A 61 13.33 -2.95 -1.73
N TYR A 62 14.21 -3.18 -0.75
CA TYR A 62 15.41 -2.38 -0.53
C TYR A 62 16.61 -3.29 -0.70
N ASN A 63 17.45 -3.01 -1.70
CA ASN A 63 18.63 -3.83 -2.06
C ASN A 63 18.33 -5.32 -2.27
N GLU A 64 17.06 -5.63 -2.58
CA GLU A 64 16.52 -6.96 -2.79
C GLU A 64 15.68 -6.92 -4.06
N ARG A 65 15.47 -8.08 -4.69
CA ARG A 65 14.48 -8.24 -5.77
C ARG A 65 13.28 -9.04 -5.25
N PRO A 66 12.10 -8.87 -5.85
CA PRO A 66 10.99 -9.81 -5.66
C PRO A 66 11.49 -11.23 -5.92
N LYS A 67 11.03 -12.19 -5.11
CA LYS A 67 11.19 -13.60 -5.46
C LYS A 67 10.19 -13.91 -6.58
N ASP A 68 10.66 -14.59 -7.62
CA ASP A 68 9.82 -15.09 -8.71
C ASP A 68 8.72 -16.04 -8.21
#